data_AF-I2G003-F1
#
_entry.id   AF-I2G003-F1
#
_cell.length_a   1.000
_cell.length_b   1.000
_cell.length_c   1.000
_cell.angle_alpha   90.00
_cell.angle_beta   90.00
_cell.angle_gamma   90.00
#
_symmetry.space_group_name_H-M   'P 1'
#
loop_
_entity.id
_entity.type
_entity.pdbx_description
1 polymer ?
#
loop_
_entity_poly.entity_id
_entity_poly.type
_entity_poly.pdbx_seq_one_letter_code
_entity_poly.pdbx_strand_id
1 'polypeptide(L)'
;MDLNQQRDDPHGVQRLLEILRRQQDSSSSSTVASNPLAAVPPLSAATASSYTPANPFASTTEPSAAQDSEVAKRRRLYNNPSSKYFIAAPGEDRLDPYSFNPFSPAAPLLSQPPPSPPKPAPKAAPSTKDLSTLSFSESLPILSTLAKDKSLLGRLKTLRTQQHDLEKRLVKEYKQFSATADKQYPNPKVRAAEDEKRKKQMLKQWDECVKKQQEELERAGVPTFRKTGEKRDVEKQKKVLRVLVEMLDDDEGGS
;
A
#
# COMPACT_ATOMS: atom_id res chain seq x y z
N MET A 1 15.03 -16.85 28.38
CA MET A 1 14.04 -15.74 28.31
C MET A 1 14.02 -15.26 26.86
N ASP A 2 13.09 -15.77 26.05
CA ASP A 2 13.00 -15.48 24.62
C ASP A 2 12.35 -14.12 24.36
N LEU A 3 13.17 -13.11 24.10
CA LEU A 3 12.75 -11.72 23.87
C LEU A 3 12.07 -11.47 22.51
N ASN A 4 12.05 -12.46 21.60
CA ASN A 4 11.44 -12.31 20.29
C ASN A 4 9.93 -12.57 20.26
N GLN A 5 9.34 -13.09 21.33
CA GLN A 5 7.91 -13.39 21.37
C GLN A 5 7.02 -12.15 21.58
N GLN A 6 7.62 -10.99 21.89
CA GLN A 6 6.92 -9.74 22.19
C GLN A 6 6.70 -8.83 20.97
N ARG A 7 7.27 -9.17 19.80
CA ARG A 7 7.21 -8.31 18.61
C ARG A 7 5.92 -8.40 17.81
N ASP A 8 5.17 -9.49 17.95
CA ASP A 8 3.95 -9.74 17.18
C ASP A 8 2.68 -9.76 18.05
N ASP A 9 2.71 -9.19 19.26
CA ASP A 9 1.50 -9.05 20.06
C ASP A 9 0.68 -7.83 19.59
N PRO A 10 -0.48 -8.02 18.92
CA PRO A 10 -1.33 -6.91 18.46
C PRO A 10 -1.85 -6.06 19.63
N HIS A 11 -1.88 -6.61 20.86
CA HIS A 11 -2.29 -5.86 22.05
C HIS A 11 -1.19 -4.91 22.54
N GLY A 12 0.08 -5.19 22.22
CA GLY A 12 1.21 -4.33 22.58
C GLY A 12 1.11 -2.94 21.95
N VAL A 13 0.66 -2.88 20.68
CA VAL A 13 0.46 -1.60 19.96
C VAL A 13 -0.71 -0.82 20.54
N GLN A 14 -1.83 -1.48 20.87
CA GLN A 14 -2.97 -0.83 21.53
C GLN A 14 -2.57 -0.25 22.89
N ARG A 15 -1.81 -1.01 23.69
CA ARG A 15 -1.30 -0.55 24.98
C ARG A 15 -0.39 0.68 24.84
N LEU A 16 0.45 0.72 23.80
CA LEU A 16 1.31 1.86 23.53
C LEU A 16 0.52 3.12 23.14
N LEU A 17 -0.50 2.97 22.29
CA LEU A 17 -1.40 4.06 21.88
C LEU A 17 -2.20 4.59 23.07
N GLU A 18 -2.65 3.71 23.97
CA GLU A 18 -3.38 4.07 25.17
C GLU A 18 -2.49 4.84 26.17
N ILE A 19 -1.23 4.44 26.34
CA ILE A 19 -0.25 5.18 27.14
C ILE A 19 0.00 6.58 26.56
N LEU A 20 0.19 6.69 25.24
CA LEU A 20 0.40 7.97 24.55
C LEU A 20 -0.81 8.91 24.72
N ARG A 21 -2.03 8.40 24.57
CA ARG A 21 -3.25 9.17 24.78
C ARG A 21 -3.34 9.72 26.20
N ARG A 22 -3.05 8.86 27.19
CA ARG A 22 -3.04 9.23 28.60
C ARG A 22 -2.00 10.31 28.94
N GLN A 23 -0.86 10.31 28.25
CA GLN A 23 0.17 11.34 28.40
C GLN A 23 -0.26 12.70 27.78
N GLN A 24 -0.99 12.68 26.67
CA GLN A 24 -1.54 13.91 26.07
C GLN A 24 -2.63 14.54 26.95
N ASP A 25 -3.53 13.73 27.50
CA ASP A 25 -4.60 14.22 28.36
C ASP A 25 -4.06 14.81 29.68
N SER A 26 -2.98 14.23 30.22
CA SER A 26 -2.33 14.72 31.44
C SER A 26 -1.63 16.08 31.26
N SER A 27 -1.27 16.43 30.02
CA SER A 27 -0.55 17.69 29.72
C SER A 27 -1.49 18.88 29.51
N SER A 28 -2.79 18.65 29.41
CA SER A 28 -3.77 19.71 29.10
C SER A 28 -4.50 20.28 30.33
N SER A 29 -4.24 19.76 31.53
CA SER A 29 -4.93 20.16 32.77
C SER A 29 -4.09 21.06 33.68
N SER A 30 -3.47 22.12 33.13
CA SER A 30 -2.74 23.13 33.92
C SER A 30 -2.94 24.57 33.45
N THR A 31 -4.14 24.92 32.99
CA THR A 31 -4.68 26.30 32.99
C THR A 31 -6.20 26.10 33.09
N VAL A 32 -6.96 26.60 34.07
CA VAL A 32 -7.20 27.99 34.46
C VAL A 32 -7.90 27.95 35.83
N ALA A 33 -7.42 28.71 36.81
CA ALA A 33 -8.18 29.07 38.00
C ALA A 33 -7.90 30.55 38.33
N SER A 34 -8.93 31.41 38.22
CA SER A 34 -9.20 32.60 39.05
C SER A 34 -10.27 33.50 38.40
N ASN A 35 -11.53 33.40 38.84
CA ASN A 35 -12.32 34.53 39.36
C ASN A 35 -13.79 34.13 39.64
N PRO A 36 -14.28 34.25 40.88
CA PRO A 36 -15.70 34.23 41.19
C PRO A 36 -16.21 35.62 41.59
N LEU A 37 -17.42 36.00 41.15
CA LEU A 37 -18.35 36.83 41.93
C LEU A 37 -19.73 36.95 41.25
N ALA A 38 -20.73 36.41 41.97
CA ALA A 38 -22.15 36.83 42.08
C ALA A 38 -23.08 36.77 40.82
N ALA A 39 -24.37 36.44 40.88
CA ALA A 39 -25.26 35.80 41.85
C ALA A 39 -26.67 35.61 41.20
N VAL A 40 -27.35 34.49 41.55
CA VAL A 40 -28.82 34.29 41.71
C VAL A 40 -29.72 33.88 40.50
N PRO A 41 -30.74 32.98 40.70
CA PRO A 41 -31.28 32.00 39.73
C PRO A 41 -32.80 32.26 39.40
N PRO A 42 -33.70 31.34 38.88
CA PRO A 42 -34.04 30.00 39.42
C PRO A 42 -34.56 28.86 38.47
N LEU A 43 -34.55 27.64 39.03
CA LEU A 43 -35.56 26.53 38.97
C LEU A 43 -35.94 25.85 37.64
N SER A 44 -35.52 24.58 37.48
CA SER A 44 -36.43 23.41 37.46
C SER A 44 -35.67 22.08 37.53
N ALA A 45 -36.23 21.16 38.31
CA ALA A 45 -35.64 19.91 38.78
C ALA A 45 -36.02 18.71 37.91
N ALA A 46 -35.11 17.73 37.78
CA ALA A 46 -35.42 16.28 37.76
C ALA A 46 -34.13 15.43 37.85
N THR A 47 -33.84 15.01 39.09
CA THR A 47 -33.34 13.70 39.55
C THR A 47 -32.38 12.89 38.66
N ALA A 48 -31.10 12.91 39.04
CA ALA A 48 -30.09 11.91 38.67
C ALA A 48 -30.05 10.77 39.69
N SER A 49 -29.92 9.52 39.20
CA SER A 49 -29.51 8.36 39.98
C SER A 49 -28.09 8.00 39.55
N SER A 50 -27.09 8.52 40.25
CA SER A 50 -25.67 8.25 40.00
C SER A 50 -25.17 7.10 40.87
N TYR A 51 -25.00 5.93 40.27
CA TYR A 51 -24.14 4.86 40.81
C TYR A 51 -22.68 5.21 40.53
N THR A 52 -21.89 5.39 41.59
CA THR A 52 -20.42 5.38 41.50
C THR A 52 -19.91 4.00 41.89
N PRO A 53 -19.30 3.22 40.97
CA PRO A 53 -18.58 2.02 41.37
C PRO A 53 -17.23 2.40 41.99
N ALA A 54 -17.01 1.92 43.22
CA ALA A 54 -15.74 1.95 43.92
C ALA A 54 -14.65 1.25 43.10
N ASN A 55 -13.46 1.85 43.06
CA ASN A 55 -12.33 1.44 42.25
C ASN A 55 -11.46 0.43 43.03
N PRO A 56 -11.43 -0.87 42.68
CA PRO A 56 -10.81 -1.92 43.49
C PRO A 56 -9.30 -2.11 43.27
N PHE A 57 -8.62 -1.22 42.53
CA PHE A 57 -7.22 -1.38 42.12
C PHE A 57 -6.22 -0.43 42.79
N ALA A 58 -6.51 0.05 44.00
CA ALA A 58 -5.48 0.63 44.86
C ALA A 58 -4.56 -0.50 45.37
N SER A 59 -3.59 -0.89 44.55
CA SER A 59 -2.44 -1.69 44.99
C SER A 59 -1.17 -1.03 44.47
N THR A 60 -0.60 -0.27 45.39
CA THR A 60 0.75 0.28 45.36
C THR A 60 1.74 -0.88 45.33
N THR A 61 2.52 -0.97 44.26
CA THR A 61 3.79 -1.71 44.29
C THR A 61 4.79 -0.94 43.45
N GLU A 62 5.66 -0.20 44.13
CA GLU A 62 6.90 0.35 43.56
C GLU A 62 7.83 -0.81 43.13
N PRO A 63 8.49 -0.67 41.97
CA PRO A 63 9.81 -1.24 41.81
C PRO A 63 10.84 -0.17 41.45
N SER A 64 11.69 0.13 42.44
CA SER A 64 13.16 0.19 42.38
C SER A 64 13.78 0.54 41.01
N ALA A 65 14.04 1.82 40.81
CA ALA A 65 14.87 2.36 39.73
C ALA A 65 16.37 2.12 40.00
N ALA A 66 16.91 0.99 39.56
CA ALA A 66 18.36 0.81 39.41
C ALA A 66 18.67 -0.41 38.54
N GLN A 67 18.65 -0.29 37.21
CA GLN A 67 19.48 -1.13 36.30
C GLN A 67 19.48 -0.75 34.81
N ASP A 68 18.97 0.41 34.40
CA ASP A 68 18.74 0.73 32.97
C ASP A 68 19.87 1.50 32.26
N SER A 69 21.12 1.42 32.73
CA SER A 69 22.25 2.16 32.12
C SER A 69 23.06 1.41 31.07
N GLU A 70 22.83 0.12 30.84
CA GLU A 70 23.59 -0.66 29.83
C GLU A 70 22.90 -0.77 28.47
N VAL A 71 21.56 -0.79 28.41
CA VAL A 71 20.82 -0.93 27.14
C VAL A 71 20.96 0.33 26.26
N ALA A 72 21.12 1.51 26.88
CA ALA A 72 21.33 2.77 26.18
C ALA A 72 22.68 2.85 25.42
N LYS A 73 23.69 2.05 25.78
CA LYS A 73 24.99 2.03 25.09
C LYS A 73 24.99 1.21 23.80
N ARG A 74 24.00 0.36 23.54
CA ARG A 74 23.89 -0.41 22.29
C ARG A 74 23.26 0.35 21.11
N ARG A 75 22.74 1.56 21.31
CA ARG A 75 22.11 2.37 20.25
C ARG A 75 23.07 3.24 19.42
N ARG A 76 24.40 3.14 19.61
CA ARG A 76 25.40 3.99 18.91
C ARG A 76 26.29 3.27 17.89
N LEU A 77 25.81 2.22 17.22
CA LEU A 77 26.62 1.44 16.25
C LEU A 77 26.16 1.55 14.77
N TYR A 78 25.21 2.44 14.45
CA TYR A 78 24.74 2.63 13.05
C TYR A 78 25.32 3.86 12.36
N ASN A 79 26.62 4.12 12.50
CA ASN A 79 27.32 5.02 11.59
C ASN A 79 28.60 4.36 11.08
N ASN A 80 28.44 3.34 10.25
CA ASN A 80 29.49 2.81 9.41
C ASN A 80 29.16 3.21 7.96
N PRO A 81 29.75 4.29 7.42
CA PRO A 81 29.61 4.62 6.02
C PRO A 81 30.34 3.53 5.22
N SER A 82 29.59 2.53 4.77
CA SER A 82 30.09 1.50 3.87
C SER A 82 30.35 2.14 2.51
N SER A 83 31.55 2.68 2.35
CA SER A 83 32.19 3.00 1.08
C SER A 83 32.48 1.70 0.33
N LYS A 84 31.44 1.13 -0.31
CA LYS A 84 31.58 -0.01 -1.21
C LYS A 84 30.78 0.19 -2.50
N TYR A 85 30.96 1.35 -3.12
CA TYR A 85 30.76 1.52 -4.56
C TYR A 85 32.12 1.38 -5.26
N PHE A 86 32.55 0.14 -5.48
CA PHE A 86 33.57 -0.19 -6.47
C PHE A 86 33.36 -1.63 -6.91
N ILE A 87 32.45 -1.82 -7.87
CA ILE A 87 32.53 -2.94 -8.80
C ILE A 87 32.57 -2.31 -10.18
N ALA A 88 33.80 -2.26 -10.70
CA ALA A 88 34.10 -1.89 -12.06
C ALA A 88 33.46 -2.90 -13.03
N ALA A 89 32.77 -2.40 -14.04
CA ALA A 89 32.45 -3.14 -15.24
C ALA A 89 33.66 -3.05 -16.20
N PRO A 90 34.05 -4.14 -16.89
CA PRO A 90 34.97 -4.06 -18.01
C PRO A 90 34.17 -3.77 -19.29
N GLY A 91 34.31 -2.57 -19.84
CA GLY A 91 33.59 -2.13 -21.04
C GLY A 91 33.41 -0.61 -21.04
N GLU A 92 34.52 0.10 -21.04
CA GLU A 92 34.68 1.52 -20.72
C GLU A 92 34.33 2.42 -21.92
N ASP A 93 33.04 2.59 -22.20
CA ASP A 93 32.54 3.83 -22.83
C ASP A 93 32.43 4.89 -21.73
N ARG A 94 33.57 5.52 -21.45
CA ARG A 94 33.74 6.59 -20.49
C ARG A 94 32.91 7.79 -20.94
N LEU A 95 31.68 7.91 -20.43
CA LEU A 95 30.85 9.10 -20.60
C LEU A 95 31.65 10.31 -20.09
N ASP A 96 32.16 11.10 -21.03
CA ASP A 96 32.82 12.36 -20.74
C ASP A 96 31.75 13.37 -20.27
N PRO A 97 31.76 13.79 -18.99
CA PRO A 97 30.80 14.77 -18.47
C PRO A 97 30.92 16.15 -19.13
N TYR A 98 31.94 16.37 -19.98
CA TYR A 98 32.14 17.58 -20.78
C TYR A 98 31.85 17.40 -22.28
N SER A 99 31.36 16.24 -22.71
CA SER A 99 30.94 16.03 -24.12
C SER A 99 29.74 16.91 -24.54
N PHE A 100 29.01 17.45 -23.57
CA PHE A 100 27.91 18.39 -23.79
C PHE A 100 28.36 19.85 -23.69
N ASN A 101 29.50 20.20 -24.27
CA ASN A 101 29.92 21.60 -24.38
C ASN A 101 29.31 22.23 -25.65
N PRO A 102 28.30 23.12 -25.55
CA PRO A 102 27.65 23.75 -26.70
C PRO A 102 28.57 24.73 -27.45
N PHE A 103 29.77 24.99 -26.92
CA PHE A 103 30.78 25.87 -27.51
C PHE A 103 32.01 25.15 -28.05
N SER A 104 31.99 23.81 -28.15
CA SER A 104 33.05 23.09 -28.87
C SER A 104 33.05 23.56 -30.33
N PRO A 105 34.15 24.16 -30.83
CA PRO A 105 34.25 24.59 -32.20
C PRO A 105 34.17 23.34 -33.08
N ALA A 106 33.02 23.14 -33.70
CA ALA A 106 32.80 22.08 -34.66
C ALA A 106 33.94 22.09 -35.67
N ALA A 107 34.65 20.96 -35.79
CA ALA A 107 35.55 20.74 -36.90
C ALA A 107 34.76 20.99 -38.19
N PRO A 108 35.28 21.81 -39.13
CA PRO A 108 34.60 22.04 -40.39
C PRO A 108 34.48 20.71 -41.14
N LEU A 109 33.28 20.14 -41.14
CA LEU A 109 32.93 18.97 -41.93
C LEU A 109 33.01 19.36 -43.41
N LEU A 110 34.18 19.10 -43.99
CA LEU A 110 34.45 19.24 -45.41
C LEU A 110 33.51 18.28 -46.18
N SER A 111 32.58 18.87 -46.93
CA SER A 111 32.06 18.37 -48.20
C SER A 111 31.72 16.87 -48.27
N GLN A 112 30.65 16.46 -47.59
CA GLN A 112 29.97 15.21 -47.94
C GLN A 112 28.96 15.50 -49.06
N PRO A 113 29.01 14.80 -50.21
CA PRO A 113 28.08 15.03 -51.32
C PRO A 113 26.63 14.72 -50.90
N PRO A 114 25.63 15.39 -51.49
CA PRO A 114 24.24 15.23 -51.11
C PRO A 114 23.81 13.76 -51.31
N PRO A 115 23.34 13.07 -50.25
CA PRO A 115 22.76 11.75 -50.43
C PRO A 115 21.53 11.87 -51.33
N SER A 116 21.47 10.99 -52.33
CA SER A 116 20.35 10.86 -53.24
C SER A 116 19.03 10.69 -52.46
N PRO A 117 17.91 11.28 -52.95
CA PRO A 117 16.63 11.20 -52.25
C PRO A 117 16.24 9.72 -52.06
N PRO A 118 16.02 9.28 -50.82
CA PRO A 118 15.66 7.90 -50.56
C PRO A 118 14.32 7.60 -51.22
N LYS A 119 14.32 6.55 -52.05
CA LYS A 119 13.13 5.97 -52.69
C LYS A 119 12.04 5.79 -51.61
N PRO A 120 10.81 6.33 -51.79
CA PRO A 120 9.76 6.24 -50.79
C PRO A 120 9.48 4.77 -50.50
N ALA A 121 9.92 4.33 -49.32
CA ALA A 121 9.64 2.99 -48.83
C ALA A 121 8.11 2.81 -48.77
N PRO A 122 7.59 1.62 -49.10
CA PRO A 122 6.16 1.36 -48.99
C PRO A 122 5.72 1.70 -47.56
N LYS A 123 4.73 2.59 -47.44
CA LYS A 123 4.11 2.95 -46.17
C LYS A 123 3.68 1.65 -45.49
N ALA A 124 4.45 1.20 -44.50
CA ALA A 124 4.09 0.07 -43.68
C ALA A 124 2.69 0.35 -43.13
N ALA A 125 1.78 -0.60 -43.30
CA ALA A 125 0.44 -0.50 -42.74
C ALA A 125 0.55 -0.13 -41.26
N PRO A 126 -0.28 0.80 -40.75
CA PRO A 126 -0.19 1.25 -39.38
C PRO A 126 -0.35 0.04 -38.46
N SER A 127 0.74 -0.41 -37.85
CA SER A 127 0.66 -1.44 -36.83
C SER A 127 -0.17 -0.87 -35.70
N THR A 128 -1.19 -1.61 -35.29
CA THR A 128 -1.96 -1.29 -34.09
C THR A 128 -0.97 -1.23 -32.94
N LYS A 129 -0.69 -0.01 -32.46
CA LYS A 129 0.24 0.20 -31.35
C LYS A 129 -0.20 -0.69 -30.20
N ASP A 130 0.72 -1.47 -29.67
CA ASP A 130 0.47 -2.35 -28.54
C ASP A 130 0.15 -1.49 -27.31
N LEU A 131 -1.14 -1.47 -26.93
CA LEU A 131 -1.66 -0.67 -25.82
C LEU A 131 -1.04 -1.08 -24.48
N SER A 132 -0.46 -2.28 -24.39
CA SER A 132 0.19 -2.77 -23.17
C SER A 132 1.53 -2.08 -22.88
N THR A 133 2.17 -1.51 -23.89
CA THR A 133 3.50 -0.86 -23.78
C THR A 133 3.43 0.63 -23.46
N LEU A 134 2.23 1.21 -23.48
CA LEU A 134 2.02 2.64 -23.23
C LEU A 134 2.43 3.02 -21.81
N SER A 135 3.00 4.21 -21.67
CA SER A 135 3.21 4.83 -20.37
C SER A 135 1.89 5.25 -19.74
N PHE A 136 1.88 5.44 -18.42
CA PHE A 136 0.67 5.89 -17.71
C PHE A 136 0.14 7.22 -18.27
N SER A 137 1.01 8.19 -18.55
CA SER A 137 0.63 9.48 -19.14
C SER A 137 0.00 9.34 -20.53
N GLU A 138 0.54 8.45 -21.37
CA GLU A 138 -0.01 8.19 -22.70
C GLU A 138 -1.35 7.46 -22.65
N SER A 139 -1.63 6.72 -21.57
CA SER A 139 -2.89 6.02 -21.39
C SER A 139 -4.06 6.94 -21.01
N LEU A 140 -3.81 8.10 -20.37
CA LEU A 140 -4.87 8.96 -19.82
C LEU A 140 -5.93 9.40 -20.86
N PRO A 141 -5.56 9.87 -22.08
CA PRO A 141 -6.57 10.24 -23.08
C PRO A 141 -7.43 9.05 -23.50
N ILE A 142 -6.83 7.86 -23.57
CA ILE A 142 -7.54 6.62 -23.92
C ILE A 142 -8.48 6.22 -22.77
N LEU A 143 -8.04 6.35 -21.52
CA LEU A 143 -8.88 6.09 -20.35
C LEU A 143 -10.09 7.01 -20.31
N SER A 144 -9.94 8.29 -20.65
CA SER A 144 -11.07 9.23 -20.76
C SER A 144 -12.07 8.79 -21.83
N THR A 145 -11.62 8.21 -22.95
CA THR A 145 -12.54 7.65 -23.95
C THR A 145 -13.22 6.37 -23.46
N LEU A 146 -12.50 5.48 -22.79
CA LEU A 146 -13.04 4.23 -22.25
C LEU A 146 -14.03 4.46 -21.10
N ALA A 147 -13.86 5.55 -20.33
CA ALA A 147 -14.78 5.94 -19.28
C ALA A 147 -16.21 6.19 -19.78
N LYS A 148 -16.34 6.61 -21.05
CA LYS A 148 -17.65 6.84 -21.68
C LYS A 148 -18.30 5.56 -22.18
N ASP A 149 -17.56 4.44 -22.22
CA ASP A 149 -18.06 3.15 -22.67
C ASP A 149 -18.77 2.41 -21.53
N LYS A 150 -20.10 2.48 -21.51
CA LYS A 150 -20.96 1.79 -20.55
C LYS A 150 -20.77 0.27 -20.54
N SER A 151 -20.38 -0.33 -21.67
CA SER A 151 -20.15 -1.78 -21.76
C SER A 151 -18.91 -2.20 -20.97
N LEU A 152 -17.88 -1.35 -20.96
CA LEU A 152 -16.66 -1.55 -20.17
C LEU A 152 -16.95 -1.34 -18.69
N LEU A 153 -17.68 -0.28 -18.32
CA LEU A 153 -18.07 -0.04 -16.94
C LEU A 153 -18.91 -1.19 -16.37
N GLY A 154 -19.87 -1.73 -17.13
CA GLY A 154 -20.65 -2.91 -16.73
C GLY A 154 -19.78 -4.15 -16.50
N ARG A 155 -18.76 -4.37 -17.34
CA ARG A 155 -17.77 -5.44 -17.14
C ARG A 155 -16.95 -5.21 -15.87
N LEU A 156 -16.49 -3.99 -15.60
CA LEU A 156 -15.77 -3.65 -14.36
C LEU A 156 -16.62 -3.91 -13.10
N LYS A 157 -17.90 -3.53 -13.10
CA LYS A 157 -18.83 -3.85 -12.00
C LYS A 157 -18.95 -5.36 -11.76
N THR A 158 -19.02 -6.13 -12.85
CA THR A 158 -19.07 -7.58 -12.79
C THR A 158 -17.79 -8.15 -12.19
N LEU A 159 -16.61 -7.71 -12.63
CA LEU A 159 -15.32 -8.15 -12.08
C LEU A 159 -15.16 -7.79 -10.60
N ARG A 160 -15.62 -6.60 -10.17
CA ARG A 160 -15.62 -6.15 -8.77
C ARG A 160 -16.51 -7.04 -7.91
N THR A 161 -17.70 -7.38 -8.40
CA THR A 161 -18.63 -8.28 -7.71
C THR A 161 -18.04 -9.68 -7.56
N GLN A 162 -17.46 -10.23 -8.64
CA GLN A 162 -16.78 -11.52 -8.61
C GLN A 162 -15.62 -11.56 -7.60
N GLN A 163 -14.83 -10.49 -7.52
CA GLN A 163 -13.77 -10.36 -6.52
C GLN A 163 -14.34 -10.40 -5.11
N HIS A 164 -15.35 -9.57 -4.83
CA HIS A 164 -15.99 -9.48 -3.51
C HIS A 164 -16.61 -10.80 -3.06
N ASP A 165 -17.27 -11.51 -3.97
CA ASP A 165 -17.85 -12.81 -3.69
C ASP A 165 -16.78 -13.87 -3.39
N LEU A 166 -15.66 -13.82 -4.11
CA LEU A 166 -14.50 -14.68 -3.84
C LEU A 166 -13.89 -14.36 -2.47
N GLU A 167 -13.70 -13.08 -2.11
CA GLU A 167 -13.21 -12.66 -0.79
C GLU A 167 -14.12 -13.18 0.33
N LYS A 168 -15.43 -12.95 0.20
CA LYS A 168 -16.43 -13.44 1.17
C LYS A 168 -16.36 -14.96 1.34
N ARG A 169 -16.28 -15.70 0.22
CA ARG A 169 -16.18 -17.16 0.23
C ARG A 169 -14.90 -17.61 0.94
N LEU A 170 -13.75 -17.04 0.57
CA LEU A 170 -12.45 -17.36 1.17
C LEU A 170 -12.45 -17.08 2.68
N VAL A 171 -12.99 -15.94 3.12
CA VAL A 171 -13.11 -15.60 4.55
C VAL A 171 -14.00 -16.62 5.28
N LYS A 172 -15.13 -17.01 4.68
CA LYS A 172 -16.03 -18.01 5.26
C LYS A 172 -15.34 -19.38 5.40
N GLU A 173 -14.65 -19.83 4.36
CA GLU A 173 -13.88 -21.08 4.37
C GLU A 173 -12.78 -21.08 5.45
N TYR A 174 -12.06 -19.97 5.59
CA TYR A 174 -11.02 -19.84 6.60
C TYR A 174 -11.58 -19.85 8.03
N LYS A 175 -12.68 -19.13 8.26
CA LYS A 175 -13.38 -19.14 9.56
C LYS A 175 -13.88 -20.54 9.92
N GLN A 176 -14.45 -21.27 8.96
CA GLN A 176 -14.89 -22.65 9.17
C GLN A 176 -13.72 -23.56 9.53
N PHE A 177 -12.61 -23.46 8.79
CA PHE A 177 -11.39 -24.22 9.08
C PHE A 177 -10.87 -23.90 10.48
N SER A 178 -10.75 -22.62 10.84
CA SER A 178 -10.26 -22.19 12.16
C SER A 178 -11.14 -22.72 13.30
N ALA A 179 -12.47 -22.72 13.14
CA ALA A 179 -13.39 -23.24 14.15
C ALA A 179 -13.26 -24.76 14.37
N THR A 180 -12.89 -25.52 13.33
CA THR A 180 -12.71 -26.99 13.44
C THR A 180 -11.27 -27.40 13.73
N ALA A 181 -10.29 -26.54 13.41
CA ALA A 181 -8.87 -26.84 13.54
C ALA A 181 -8.47 -27.12 14.99
N ASP A 182 -9.13 -26.49 15.96
CA ASP A 182 -8.86 -26.71 17.38
C ASP A 182 -9.12 -28.16 17.81
N LYS A 183 -10.19 -28.75 17.28
CA LYS A 183 -10.61 -30.13 17.58
C LYS A 183 -9.84 -31.16 16.75
N GLN A 184 -9.59 -30.85 15.48
CA GLN A 184 -8.93 -31.76 14.55
C GLN A 184 -7.42 -31.89 14.78
N TYR A 185 -6.77 -30.79 15.22
CA TYR A 185 -5.33 -30.74 15.41
C TYR A 185 -5.01 -30.27 16.84
N PRO A 186 -5.01 -31.17 17.84
CA PRO A 186 -4.64 -30.83 19.21
C PRO A 186 -3.18 -30.37 19.33
N ASN A 187 -2.28 -30.87 18.46
CA ASN A 187 -0.88 -30.46 18.46
C ASN A 187 -0.70 -29.10 17.75
N PRO A 188 -0.18 -28.07 18.45
CA PRO A 188 -0.08 -26.72 17.89
C PRO A 188 0.86 -26.63 16.68
N LYS A 189 1.90 -27.47 16.60
CA LYS A 189 2.84 -27.46 15.46
C LYS A 189 2.17 -27.97 14.17
N VAL A 190 1.41 -29.05 14.28
CA VAL A 190 0.67 -29.62 13.14
C VAL A 190 -0.41 -28.64 12.69
N ARG A 191 -1.10 -28.01 13.64
CA ARG A 191 -2.11 -26.98 13.36
C ARG A 191 -1.54 -25.80 12.58
N ALA A 192 -0.39 -25.28 13.00
CA ALA A 192 0.27 -24.16 12.32
C ALA A 192 0.66 -24.50 10.87
N ALA A 193 1.16 -25.72 10.64
CA ALA A 193 1.51 -26.18 9.30
C ALA A 193 0.29 -26.30 8.37
N GLU A 194 -0.83 -26.85 8.86
CA GLU A 194 -2.08 -26.94 8.10
C GLU A 194 -2.70 -25.56 7.85
N ASP A 195 -2.62 -24.64 8.82
CA ASP A 195 -3.05 -23.26 8.64
C ASP A 195 -2.25 -22.53 7.56
N GLU A 196 -0.91 -22.67 7.56
CA GLU A 196 -0.04 -22.10 6.53
C GLU A 196 -0.37 -22.68 5.14
N LYS A 197 -0.58 -23.99 5.06
CA LYS A 197 -0.99 -24.66 3.83
C LYS A 197 -2.33 -24.13 3.32
N ARG A 198 -3.31 -23.92 4.20
CA ARG A 198 -4.61 -23.36 3.83
C ARG A 198 -4.49 -21.92 3.33
N LYS A 199 -3.70 -21.08 4.02
CA LYS A 199 -3.39 -19.70 3.58
C LYS A 199 -2.76 -19.68 2.18
N LYS A 200 -1.79 -20.55 1.91
CA LYS A 200 -1.19 -20.69 0.57
C LYS A 200 -2.21 -21.06 -0.51
N GLN A 201 -3.14 -21.97 -0.20
CA GLN A 201 -4.22 -22.33 -1.13
C GLN A 201 -5.15 -21.14 -1.42
N MET A 202 -5.52 -20.37 -0.39
CA MET A 202 -6.36 -19.18 -0.56
C MET A 202 -5.66 -18.11 -1.40
N LEU A 203 -4.36 -17.88 -1.15
CA LEU A 203 -3.56 -16.95 -1.94
C LEU A 203 -3.48 -17.38 -3.41
N LYS A 204 -3.31 -18.68 -3.67
CA LYS A 204 -3.34 -19.22 -5.04
C LYS A 204 -4.68 -18.95 -5.74
N GLN A 205 -5.81 -19.17 -5.06
CA GLN A 205 -7.14 -18.87 -5.63
C GLN A 205 -7.32 -17.37 -5.91
N TRP A 206 -6.79 -16.53 -5.02
CA TRP A 206 -6.77 -15.09 -5.21
C TRP A 206 -5.96 -14.68 -6.44
N ASP A 207 -4.74 -15.21 -6.59
CA ASP A 207 -3.87 -14.93 -7.74
C ASP A 207 -4.52 -15.39 -9.06
N GLU A 208 -5.19 -16.54 -9.06
CA GLU A 208 -5.96 -17.03 -10.22
C GLU A 208 -7.11 -16.08 -10.59
N CYS A 209 -7.80 -15.49 -9.60
CA CYS A 209 -8.83 -14.49 -9.83
C CYS A 209 -8.26 -13.22 -10.45
N VAL A 210 -7.18 -12.68 -9.88
CA VAL A 210 -6.49 -11.48 -10.39
C VAL A 210 -5.99 -11.71 -11.82
N LYS A 211 -5.43 -12.89 -12.11
CA LYS A 211 -4.98 -13.24 -13.47
C LYS A 211 -6.13 -13.23 -14.49
N LYS A 212 -7.29 -13.78 -14.13
CA LYS A 212 -8.50 -13.74 -14.98
C LYS A 212 -9.01 -12.31 -15.17
N GLN A 213 -8.96 -11.48 -14.14
CA GLN A 213 -9.31 -10.06 -14.25
C GLN A 213 -8.36 -9.32 -15.21
N GLN A 214 -7.05 -9.54 -15.10
CA GLN A 214 -6.07 -8.97 -16.03
C GLN A 214 -6.33 -9.39 -17.48
N GLU A 215 -6.65 -10.68 -17.69
CA GLU A 215 -7.03 -11.24 -18.99
C GLU A 215 -8.27 -10.57 -19.58
N GLU A 216 -9.31 -10.37 -18.78
CA GLU A 216 -10.55 -9.71 -19.23
C GLU A 216 -10.33 -8.21 -19.51
N LEU A 217 -9.48 -7.53 -18.74
CA LEU A 217 -9.14 -6.12 -18.97
C LEU A 217 -8.27 -5.92 -20.22
N GLU A 218 -7.32 -6.83 -20.45
CA GLU A 218 -6.53 -6.89 -21.68
C GLU A 218 -7.46 -7.13 -22.89
N ARG A 219 -8.40 -8.07 -22.77
CA ARG A 219 -9.41 -8.35 -23.79
C ARG A 219 -10.36 -7.18 -24.04
N ALA A 220 -10.66 -6.38 -23.01
CA ALA A 220 -11.45 -5.17 -23.13
C ALA A 220 -10.68 -3.99 -23.76
N GLY A 221 -9.38 -4.17 -24.06
CA GLY A 221 -8.55 -3.14 -24.68
C GLY A 221 -8.11 -2.04 -23.71
N VAL A 222 -8.08 -2.33 -22.40
CA VAL A 222 -7.62 -1.35 -21.41
C VAL A 222 -6.09 -1.18 -21.53
N PRO A 223 -5.58 0.04 -21.70
CA PRO A 223 -4.14 0.29 -21.80
C PRO A 223 -3.37 -0.23 -20.59
N THR A 224 -2.09 -0.57 -20.79
CA THR A 224 -1.16 -1.06 -19.75
C THR A 224 -1.48 -2.43 -19.13
N PHE A 225 -2.65 -3.00 -19.40
CA PHE A 225 -3.00 -4.33 -18.93
C PHE A 225 -2.37 -5.39 -19.83
N ARG A 226 -1.61 -6.27 -19.17
CA ARG A 226 -1.02 -7.50 -19.70
C ARG A 226 -0.83 -8.47 -18.55
N LYS A 227 -0.84 -9.77 -18.83
CA LYS A 227 -0.44 -10.78 -17.83
C LYS A 227 1.02 -10.58 -17.46
N THR A 228 1.27 -9.99 -16.29
CA THR A 228 2.62 -9.69 -15.80
C THR A 228 2.71 -9.97 -14.31
N GLY A 229 3.85 -10.53 -13.90
CA GLY A 229 4.24 -10.66 -12.49
C GLY A 229 5.21 -9.56 -12.05
N GLU A 230 5.57 -8.63 -12.94
CA GLU A 230 6.55 -7.60 -12.62
C GLU A 230 5.93 -6.52 -11.73
N LYS A 231 6.52 -6.28 -10.56
CA LYS A 231 6.04 -5.29 -9.58
C LYS A 231 5.81 -3.90 -10.20
N ARG A 232 6.72 -3.46 -11.08
CA ARG A 232 6.63 -2.14 -11.74
C ARG A 232 5.40 -2.02 -12.64
N ASP A 233 5.07 -3.07 -13.38
CA ASP A 233 3.89 -3.07 -14.24
C ASP A 233 2.61 -3.18 -13.43
N VAL A 234 2.61 -4.01 -12.38
CA VAL A 234 1.47 -4.12 -11.45
C VAL A 234 1.16 -2.77 -10.81
N GLU A 235 2.18 -1.99 -10.43
CA GLU A 235 1.98 -0.64 -9.91
C GLU A 235 1.37 0.32 -10.95
N LYS A 236 1.77 0.22 -12.23
CA LYS A 236 1.13 1.00 -13.32
C LYS A 236 -0.32 0.59 -13.53
N GLN A 237 -0.60 -0.71 -13.60
CA GLN A 237 -1.95 -1.26 -13.73
C GLN A 237 -2.84 -0.81 -12.57
N LYS A 238 -2.31 -0.79 -11.34
CA LYS A 238 -3.04 -0.27 -10.16
C LYS A 238 -3.39 1.20 -10.28
N LYS A 239 -2.51 2.04 -10.86
CA LYS A 239 -2.81 3.46 -11.10
C LYS A 239 -3.93 3.63 -12.12
N VAL A 240 -3.86 2.90 -13.23
CA VAL A 240 -4.92 2.90 -14.25
C VAL A 240 -6.24 2.41 -13.68
N LEU A 241 -6.22 1.31 -12.92
CA LEU A 241 -7.42 0.77 -12.28
C LEU A 241 -8.02 1.75 -11.27
N ARG A 242 -7.20 2.47 -10.50
CA ARG A 242 -7.69 3.50 -9.57
C ARG A 242 -8.49 4.58 -10.30
N VAL A 243 -7.97 5.07 -11.43
CA VAL A 243 -8.68 6.08 -12.25
C VAL A 243 -9.99 5.51 -12.80
N LEU A 244 -9.99 4.27 -13.29
CA LEU A 244 -11.20 3.60 -13.78
C LEU A 244 -12.25 3.40 -12.69
N VAL A 245 -11.83 3.08 -11.45
CA VAL A 245 -12.73 2.92 -10.31
C VAL A 245 -13.32 4.26 -9.86
N GLU A 246 -12.52 5.32 -9.82
CA GLU A 246 -13.00 6.67 -9.50
C GLU A 246 -14.09 7.13 -10.48
N MET A 247 -13.86 6.94 -11.78
CA MET A 247 -14.85 7.25 -12.81
C MET A 247 -16.10 6.35 -12.76
N LEU A 248 -15.96 5.11 -12.27
CA LEU A 248 -17.08 4.19 -12.07
C LEU A 248 -17.98 4.66 -10.93
N ASP A 249 -17.37 5.11 -9.82
CA ASP A 249 -18.08 5.59 -8.65
C ASP A 249 -18.80 6.95 -8.95
N ASP A 250 -18.22 7.79 -9.82
CA ASP A 250 -18.86 9.04 -10.32
C ASP A 250 -20.14 8.76 -11.15
N ASP A 251 -20.14 7.72 -11.97
CA ASP A 251 -21.30 7.32 -12.79
C ASP A 251 -22.46 6.80 -11.91
N GLU A 252 -22.16 6.21 -10.74
CA GLU A 252 -23.18 5.74 -9.78
C GLU A 252 -23.80 6.86 -8.95
N GLY A 253 -23.09 7.97 -8.72
CA GLY A 253 -23.59 9.09 -7.93
C GLY A 253 -24.47 10.09 -8.71
N GLY A 254 -24.46 10.03 -10.04
CA GLY A 254 -25.13 11.00 -10.92
C GLY A 254 -26.51 10.59 -11.46
N SER A 255 -26.99 9.38 -11.16
CA SER A 255 -28.32 8.87 -11.56
C SER A 255 -29.29 8.82 -10.39
#